data_AF-B0BLJ3-F1
#
_entry.id   AF-B0BLJ3-F1
#
_cell.length_a   1.000
_cell.length_b   1.000
_cell.length_c   1.000
_cell.angle_alpha   90.00
_cell.angle_beta   90.00
_cell.angle_gamma   90.00
#
_symmetry.space_group_name_H-M   'P 1'
#
loop_
_entity.id
_entity.type
_entity.pdbx_description
1 polymer ?
#
loop_
_entity_poly.entity_id
_entity_poly.type
_entity_poly.pdbx_seq_one_letter_code
_entity_poly.pdbx_strand_id
1 'polypeptide(L)'
;MEPTCAACAMEWSIQLEKGLRSSKPGVPVKTILKLGPHLQLWSREFEYGIDSNAIFGLVPGEDRLFANAILLRLADAFRGGDKEIRLSIVRVFLFERKHRDNGKHKQCKGLLSKAKVANHLEMLKRVKSVFQNGDSESKALALVLFGCWADFANDNAQIRYLILSSLVSTHDCEVT
;
A
#
# COMPACT_ATOMS: atom_id res chain seq x y z
N MET A 1 15.60 12.17 22.84
CA MET A 1 14.46 11.24 22.89
C MET A 1 14.22 10.78 21.47
N GLU A 2 14.28 9.47 21.20
CA GLU A 2 13.95 8.96 19.86
C GLU A 2 12.44 9.17 19.60
N PRO A 3 12.03 9.55 18.37
CA PRO A 3 10.63 9.75 18.06
C PRO A 3 9.84 8.44 18.20
N THR A 4 8.64 8.52 18.75
CA THR A 4 7.73 7.38 18.91
C THR A 4 7.24 6.88 17.55
N CYS A 5 6.83 5.61 17.46
CA CYS A 5 6.28 5.03 16.23
C CYS A 5 5.12 5.87 15.64
N ALA A 6 4.24 6.40 16.51
CA ALA A 6 3.13 7.27 16.11
C ALA A 6 3.61 8.64 15.57
N ALA A 7 4.61 9.29 16.20
CA ALA A 7 5.16 10.55 15.72
C ALA A 7 5.85 10.40 14.36
N CYS A 8 6.59 9.30 14.16
CA CYS A 8 7.15 8.93 12.87
C CYS A 8 6.04 8.73 11.82
N ALA A 9 4.93 8.06 12.18
CA ALA A 9 3.79 7.84 11.29
C ALA A 9 3.05 9.09 10.87
N MET A 10 2.83 9.98 11.83
CA MET A 10 2.28 11.30 11.56
C MET A 10 3.16 12.07 10.58
N GLU A 11 4.48 12.13 10.84
CA GLU A 11 5.41 12.87 9.99
C GLU A 11 5.45 12.30 8.57
N TRP A 12 5.55 10.97 8.41
CA TRP A 12 5.54 10.35 7.09
C TRP A 12 4.21 10.57 6.36
N SER A 13 3.09 10.57 7.08
CA SER A 13 1.76 10.89 6.55
C SER A 13 1.71 12.34 6.02
N ILE A 14 2.23 13.30 6.79
CA ILE A 14 2.29 14.72 6.40
C ILE A 14 3.23 14.91 5.20
N GLN A 15 4.40 14.30 5.21
CA GLN A 15 5.37 14.38 4.11
C GLN A 15 4.80 13.80 2.82
N LEU A 16 4.11 12.66 2.90
CA LEU A 16 3.43 12.05 1.77
C LEU A 16 2.39 13.01 1.18
N GLU A 17 1.51 13.55 2.02
CA GLU A 17 0.45 14.46 1.59
C GLU A 17 1.01 15.73 0.93
N LYS A 18 2.04 16.34 1.53
CA LYS A 18 2.74 17.50 0.96
C LYS A 18 3.41 17.17 -0.37
N GLY A 19 4.08 16.02 -0.46
CA GLY A 19 4.78 15.59 -1.67
C GLY A 19 3.84 15.26 -2.82
N LEU A 20 2.70 14.60 -2.54
CA LEU A 20 1.68 14.28 -3.54
C LEU A 20 0.98 15.52 -4.10
N ARG A 21 0.83 16.59 -3.30
CA ARG A 21 0.25 17.87 -3.76
C ARG A 21 1.24 18.77 -4.48
N SER A 22 2.53 18.40 -4.51
CA SER A 22 3.54 19.24 -5.15
C SER A 22 3.34 19.25 -6.67
N SER A 23 3.30 20.44 -7.26
CA SER A 23 3.30 20.63 -8.72
C SER A 23 4.69 20.45 -9.34
N LYS A 24 5.74 20.27 -8.53
CA LYS A 24 7.11 20.08 -9.00
C LYS A 24 7.24 18.68 -9.64
N PRO A 25 7.66 18.58 -10.92
CA PRO A 25 7.86 17.29 -11.58
C PRO A 25 8.77 16.36 -10.77
N GLY A 26 8.41 15.08 -10.69
CA GLY A 26 9.18 14.06 -9.98
C GLY A 26 9.12 14.11 -8.45
N VAL A 27 8.60 15.18 -7.82
CA VAL A 27 8.45 15.25 -6.36
C VAL A 27 7.44 14.23 -5.82
N PRO A 28 6.26 14.03 -6.44
CA PRO A 28 5.33 12.98 -6.00
C PRO A 28 5.98 11.59 -6.04
N VAL A 29 6.62 11.24 -7.16
CA VAL A 29 7.33 9.97 -7.37
C VAL A 29 8.41 9.76 -6.31
N LYS A 30 9.29 10.76 -6.10
CA LYS A 30 10.36 10.67 -5.09
C LYS A 30 9.80 10.47 -3.69
N THR A 31 8.71 11.17 -3.36
CA THR A 31 8.04 11.05 -2.06
C THR A 31 7.45 9.66 -1.86
N ILE A 32 6.79 9.10 -2.88
CA ILE A 32 6.25 7.74 -2.84
C ILE A 32 7.39 6.72 -2.61
N LEU A 33 8.47 6.80 -3.38
CA LEU A 33 9.57 5.84 -3.27
C LEU A 33 10.28 5.89 -1.91
N LYS A 34 10.40 7.08 -1.30
CA LYS A 34 10.94 7.25 0.05
C LYS A 34 10.12 6.53 1.12
N LEU A 35 8.84 6.28 0.88
CA LEU A 35 7.96 5.59 1.81
C LEU A 35 8.19 4.07 1.83
N GLY A 36 8.84 3.49 0.81
CA GLY A 36 9.10 2.05 0.72
C GLY A 36 9.81 1.47 1.95
N PRO A 37 10.99 1.99 2.33
CA PRO A 37 11.69 1.55 3.55
C PRO A 37 10.88 1.74 4.83
N HIS A 38 10.08 2.81 4.91
CA HIS A 38 9.23 3.10 6.07
C HIS A 38 8.11 2.07 6.23
N LEU A 39 7.46 1.66 5.13
CA LEU A 39 6.43 0.60 5.16
C LEU A 39 7.01 -0.75 5.60
N GLN A 40 8.26 -1.05 5.21
CA GLN A 40 8.95 -2.26 5.68
C GLN A 40 9.25 -2.21 7.18
N LEU A 41 9.72 -1.06 7.68
CA LEU A 41 9.95 -0.87 9.11
C LEU A 41 8.65 -1.08 9.89
N TRP A 42 7.53 -0.52 9.41
CA TRP A 42 6.23 -0.76 10.02
C TRP A 42 5.76 -2.20 9.98
N SER A 43 5.92 -2.90 8.86
CA SER A 43 5.53 -4.32 8.83
C SER A 43 6.24 -5.09 9.94
N ARG A 44 7.54 -4.85 10.14
CA ARG A 44 8.32 -5.48 11.22
C ARG A 44 7.83 -5.06 12.60
N GLU A 45 7.61 -3.78 12.87
CA GLU A 45 7.13 -3.31 14.18
C GLU A 45 5.77 -3.91 14.55
N PHE A 46 4.85 -4.00 13.57
CA PHE A 46 3.56 -4.65 13.71
C PHE A 46 3.63 -6.19 13.81
N GLU A 47 4.75 -6.81 13.41
CA GLU A 47 5.00 -8.25 13.54
C GLU A 47 5.46 -8.62 14.95
N TYR A 48 6.30 -7.79 15.58
CA TYR A 48 6.85 -8.08 16.92
C TYR A 48 5.92 -7.71 18.07
N GLY A 49 4.75 -7.15 17.79
CA GLY A 49 3.79 -6.76 18.84
C GLY A 49 4.41 -5.81 19.86
N ILE A 50 5.39 -5.01 19.44
CA ILE A 50 6.07 -4.04 20.30
C ILE A 50 5.05 -2.94 20.59
N ASP A 51 4.29 -3.17 21.65
CA ASP A 51 3.36 -2.20 22.21
C ASP A 51 4.18 -1.15 22.97
N SER A 52 4.97 -0.37 22.22
CA SER A 52 5.72 0.78 22.72
C SER A 52 4.79 1.84 23.35
N ASN A 53 3.48 1.69 23.16
CA ASN A 53 2.43 2.57 23.68
C ASN A 53 2.43 2.67 25.21
N ALA A 54 2.80 1.60 25.93
CA ALA A 54 2.76 1.60 27.39
C ALA A 54 3.83 2.49 28.06
N ILE A 55 4.95 2.77 27.37
CA ILE A 55 6.09 3.50 27.95
C ILE A 55 5.97 5.02 27.70
N PHE A 56 5.27 5.43 26.64
CA PHE A 56 5.28 6.82 26.16
C PHE A 56 3.94 7.55 26.28
N GLY A 57 2.91 6.96 26.90
CA GLY A 57 1.59 7.60 27.04
C GLY A 57 0.87 7.83 25.71
N LEU A 58 1.17 7.01 24.69
CA LEU A 58 0.58 7.12 23.36
C LEU A 58 -0.86 6.61 23.36
N VAL A 59 -1.74 7.25 22.58
CA VAL A 59 -3.09 6.75 22.36
C VAL A 59 -2.98 5.43 21.60
N PRO A 60 -3.45 4.30 22.17
CA PRO A 60 -3.35 2.99 21.52
C PRO A 60 -3.98 3.03 20.12
N GLY A 61 -3.20 2.68 19.09
CA GLY A 61 -3.68 2.57 17.71
C GLY A 61 -3.61 3.85 16.88
N GLU A 62 -3.05 4.95 17.38
CA GLU A 62 -2.80 6.17 16.59
C GLU A 62 -1.87 5.91 15.38
N ASP A 63 -0.82 5.13 15.60
CA ASP A 63 0.07 4.58 14.56
C ASP A 63 -0.70 3.85 13.45
N ARG A 64 -1.71 3.03 13.83
CA ARG A 64 -2.58 2.31 12.89
C ARG A 64 -3.47 3.26 12.09
N LEU A 65 -3.92 4.35 12.68
CA LEU A 65 -4.71 5.36 11.97
C LEU A 65 -3.87 6.05 10.90
N PHE A 66 -2.64 6.46 11.24
CA PHE A 66 -1.72 7.06 10.26
C PHE A 66 -1.32 6.09 9.16
N ALA A 67 -1.04 4.82 9.51
CA ALA A 67 -0.76 3.78 8.53
C ALA A 67 -1.93 3.58 7.55
N ASN A 68 -3.17 3.48 8.06
CA ASN A 68 -4.37 3.40 7.24
C ASN A 68 -4.56 4.65 6.35
N ALA A 69 -4.31 5.84 6.88
CA ALA A 69 -4.40 7.08 6.12
C ALA A 69 -3.36 7.15 5.00
N ILE A 70 -2.14 6.66 5.23
CA ILE A 70 -1.09 6.55 4.22
C ILE A 70 -1.48 5.57 3.12
N LEU A 71 -1.93 4.36 3.48
CA LEU A 71 -2.38 3.35 2.51
C LEU A 71 -3.52 3.87 1.64
N LEU A 72 -4.48 4.60 2.24
CA LEU A 72 -5.57 5.21 1.51
C LEU A 72 -5.11 6.32 0.57
N ARG A 73 -4.19 7.19 1.01
CA ARG A 73 -3.60 8.24 0.16
C ARG A 73 -2.83 7.64 -1.03
N LEU A 74 -2.12 6.53 -0.83
CA LEU A 74 -1.46 5.82 -1.94
C LEU A 74 -2.50 5.26 -2.92
N ALA A 75 -3.61 4.68 -2.43
CA ALA A 75 -4.67 4.20 -3.31
C ALA A 75 -5.35 5.34 -4.09
N ASP A 76 -5.54 6.51 -3.46
CA ASP A 76 -6.04 7.72 -4.13
C ASP A 76 -5.06 8.26 -5.17
N ALA A 77 -3.76 8.30 -4.83
CA ALA A 77 -2.71 8.70 -5.76
C ALA A 77 -2.58 7.72 -6.94
N PHE A 78 -2.79 6.43 -6.73
CA PHE A 78 -2.82 5.44 -7.82
C PHE A 78 -4.00 5.71 -8.78
N ARG A 79 -5.15 6.05 -8.21
CA ARG A 79 -6.36 6.38 -8.98
C ARG A 79 -6.21 7.64 -9.83
N GLY A 80 -5.72 8.72 -9.24
CA GLY A 80 -5.62 10.03 -9.89
C GLY A 80 -4.29 10.31 -10.60
N GLY A 81 -3.25 9.53 -10.32
CA GLY A 81 -1.90 9.76 -10.80
C GLY A 81 -1.67 9.32 -12.25
N ASP A 82 -0.59 9.84 -12.83
CA ASP A 82 -0.06 9.39 -14.11
C ASP A 82 0.62 8.01 -14.01
N LYS A 83 1.15 7.55 -15.14
CA LYS A 83 1.87 6.28 -15.24
C LYS A 83 3.06 6.18 -14.28
N GLU A 84 3.83 7.26 -14.09
CA GLU A 84 5.01 7.24 -13.22
C GLU A 84 4.62 7.12 -11.74
N ILE A 85 3.56 7.83 -11.33
CA ILE A 85 2.99 7.72 -10.00
C ILE A 85 2.49 6.29 -9.75
N ARG A 86 1.69 5.73 -10.67
CA ARG A 86 1.18 4.36 -10.55
C ARG A 86 2.29 3.34 -10.41
N LEU A 87 3.31 3.43 -11.27
CA LEU A 87 4.47 2.55 -11.25
C LEU A 87 5.25 2.66 -9.93
N SER A 88 5.42 3.87 -9.41
CA SER A 88 6.12 4.11 -8.15
C SER A 88 5.39 3.50 -6.96
N ILE A 89 4.06 3.58 -6.94
CA ILE A 89 3.23 2.96 -5.91
C ILE A 89 3.34 1.43 -5.98
N VAL A 90 3.23 0.85 -7.18
CA VAL A 90 3.43 -0.59 -7.39
C VAL A 90 4.80 -1.05 -6.90
N ARG A 91 5.87 -0.31 -7.22
CA ARG A 91 7.23 -0.63 -6.75
C ARG A 91 7.34 -0.67 -5.24
N VAL A 92 6.71 0.27 -4.55
CA VAL A 92 6.69 0.32 -3.07
C VAL A 92 6.02 -0.93 -2.49
N PHE A 93 4.87 -1.34 -3.02
CA PHE A 93 4.18 -2.54 -2.52
C PHE A 93 4.85 -3.84 -2.93
N LEU A 94 5.45 -3.92 -4.12
CA LEU A 94 6.29 -5.07 -4.49
C LEU A 94 7.51 -5.22 -3.58
N PHE A 95 8.12 -4.11 -3.19
CA PHE A 95 9.26 -4.11 -2.28
C PHE A 95 8.87 -4.57 -0.87
N GLU A 96 7.70 -4.17 -0.38
CA GLU A 96 7.13 -4.68 0.88
C GLU A 96 6.82 -6.18 0.79
N ARG A 97 6.17 -6.63 -0.30
CA ARG A 97 5.85 -8.06 -0.51
C ARG A 97 7.09 -8.94 -0.56
N LYS A 98 8.12 -8.55 -1.33
CA LYS A 98 9.39 -9.30 -1.41
C LYS A 98 10.07 -9.45 -0.05
N HIS A 99 9.93 -8.45 0.82
CA HIS A 99 10.47 -8.52 2.17
C HIS A 99 9.72 -9.53 3.04
N ARG A 100 8.38 -9.58 2.94
CA ARG A 100 7.55 -10.62 3.59
C ARG A 100 7.91 -12.04 3.13
N ASP A 101 8.09 -12.24 1.81
CA ASP A 101 8.38 -13.56 1.23
C ASP A 101 9.77 -14.10 1.62
N ASN A 102 10.74 -13.21 1.86
CA ASN A 102 12.11 -13.55 2.25
C ASN A 102 12.32 -13.70 3.78
N GLY A 103 11.32 -13.36 4.60
CA GLY A 103 11.38 -13.49 6.06
C GLY A 103 11.28 -14.94 6.52
N LYS A 104 12.02 -15.32 7.56
CA LYS A 104 11.97 -16.67 8.19
C LYS A 104 10.58 -17.02 8.78
N HIS A 105 9.64 -16.08 8.81
CA HIS A 105 8.31 -16.23 9.40
C HIS A 105 7.19 -16.10 8.35
N LYS A 106 7.04 -17.13 7.50
CA LYS A 106 5.95 -17.27 6.51
C LYS A 106 4.52 -17.14 7.06
N GLN A 107 4.34 -17.17 8.39
CA GLN A 107 3.03 -17.13 9.05
C GLN A 107 2.60 -15.73 9.53
N CYS A 108 3.50 -14.74 9.50
CA CYS A 108 3.17 -13.41 10.03
C CYS A 108 2.46 -12.55 8.98
N LYS A 109 1.25 -12.10 9.32
CA LYS A 109 0.46 -11.18 8.49
C LYS A 109 0.95 -9.75 8.80
N GLY A 110 1.78 -9.21 7.91
CA GLY A 110 2.42 -7.89 8.02
C GLY A 110 1.43 -6.72 8.03
N LEU A 111 1.90 -5.52 7.67
CA LEU A 111 1.09 -4.28 7.64
C LEU A 111 -0.22 -4.45 6.86
N LEU A 112 -0.17 -5.20 5.75
CA LEU A 112 -1.29 -5.42 4.84
C LEU A 112 -2.24 -6.55 5.25
N SER A 113 -2.10 -7.08 6.47
CA SER A 113 -3.07 -8.03 6.99
C SER A 113 -4.46 -7.38 7.08
N LYS A 114 -5.51 -8.12 6.70
CA LYS A 114 -6.90 -7.62 6.75
C LYS A 114 -7.29 -7.05 8.12
N ALA A 115 -6.80 -7.64 9.21
CA ALA A 115 -7.09 -7.18 10.57
C ALA A 115 -6.46 -5.81 10.91
N LYS A 116 -5.42 -5.39 10.18
CA LYS A 116 -4.70 -4.13 10.41
C LYS A 116 -5.11 -3.01 9.43
N VAL A 117 -5.70 -3.37 8.28
CA VAL A 117 -6.14 -2.41 7.25
C VAL A 117 -7.65 -2.16 7.37
N ALA A 118 -8.03 -1.13 8.12
CA ALA A 118 -9.44 -0.78 8.36
C ALA A 118 -10.18 -0.41 7.06
N ASN A 119 -9.51 0.33 6.17
CA ASN A 119 -10.11 0.88 4.95
C ASN A 119 -9.85 0.02 3.69
N HIS A 120 -9.65 -1.30 3.86
CA HIS A 120 -9.28 -2.19 2.75
C HIS A 120 -10.29 -2.18 1.58
N LEU A 121 -11.59 -2.11 1.86
CA LEU A 121 -12.63 -2.05 0.81
C LEU A 121 -12.50 -0.77 -0.04
N GLU A 122 -12.23 0.36 0.61
CA GLU A 122 -12.07 1.66 -0.03
C GLU A 122 -10.78 1.73 -0.86
N MET A 123 -9.72 1.05 -0.43
CA MET A 123 -8.52 0.85 -1.26
C MET A 123 -8.81 0.01 -2.50
N LEU A 124 -9.47 -1.14 -2.34
CA LEU A 124 -9.84 -2.01 -3.47
C LEU A 124 -10.72 -1.29 -4.48
N LYS A 125 -11.69 -0.49 -4.02
CA LYS A 125 -12.58 0.31 -4.88
C LYS A 125 -11.80 1.29 -5.76
N ARG A 126 -10.81 1.99 -5.20
CA ARG A 126 -9.96 2.94 -5.93
C ARG A 126 -9.14 2.26 -7.01
N VAL A 127 -8.45 1.16 -6.68
CA VAL A 127 -7.63 0.41 -7.64
C VAL A 127 -8.50 -0.28 -8.70
N LYS A 128 -9.66 -0.83 -8.31
CA LYS A 128 -10.63 -1.39 -9.26
C LYS A 128 -11.07 -0.37 -10.30
N SER A 129 -11.29 0.89 -9.90
CA SER A 129 -11.68 1.93 -10.86
C SER A 129 -10.60 2.21 -11.92
N VAL A 130 -9.32 2.03 -11.58
CA VAL A 130 -8.21 2.14 -12.54
C VAL A 130 -8.19 0.93 -13.47
N PHE A 131 -8.41 -0.28 -12.94
CA PHE A 131 -8.49 -1.46 -13.79
C PHE A 131 -9.65 -1.36 -14.80
N GLN A 132 -10.82 -0.89 -14.37
CA GLN A 132 -12.00 -0.84 -15.24
C GLN A 132 -11.88 0.21 -16.36
N ASN A 133 -11.22 1.34 -16.08
CA ASN A 133 -11.19 2.50 -17.00
C ASN A 133 -9.81 2.76 -17.61
N GLY A 134 -8.78 2.02 -17.19
CA GLY A 134 -7.39 2.23 -17.60
C GLY A 134 -7.05 1.55 -18.92
N ASP A 135 -5.91 1.96 -19.47
CA ASP A 135 -5.22 1.26 -20.54
C ASP A 135 -4.64 -0.08 -20.05
N SER A 136 -4.13 -0.90 -20.97
CA SER A 136 -3.60 -2.24 -20.67
C SER A 136 -2.48 -2.20 -19.62
N GLU A 137 -1.66 -1.15 -19.61
CA GLU A 137 -0.60 -0.99 -18.61
C GLU A 137 -1.15 -0.63 -17.23
N SER A 138 -2.12 0.29 -17.15
CA SER A 138 -2.78 0.62 -15.88
C SER A 138 -3.54 -0.57 -15.30
N LYS A 139 -4.14 -1.40 -16.16
CA LYS A 139 -4.76 -2.67 -15.78
C LYS A 139 -3.74 -3.64 -15.20
N ALA A 140 -2.62 -3.84 -15.88
CA ALA A 140 -1.51 -4.67 -15.38
C ALA A 140 -1.02 -4.19 -14.00
N LEU A 141 -0.77 -2.88 -13.84
CA LEU A 141 -0.35 -2.31 -12.56
C LEU A 141 -1.40 -2.52 -11.44
N ALA A 142 -2.69 -2.44 -11.77
CA ALA A 142 -3.77 -2.71 -10.83
C ALA A 142 -3.82 -4.19 -10.40
N LEU A 143 -3.60 -5.13 -11.34
CA LEU A 143 -3.49 -6.56 -11.04
C LEU A 143 -2.33 -6.84 -10.08
N VAL A 144 -1.17 -6.22 -10.31
CA VAL A 144 -0.01 -6.35 -9.42
C VAL A 144 -0.34 -5.85 -8.01
N LEU A 145 -1.05 -4.73 -7.87
CA LEU A 145 -1.49 -4.24 -6.55
C LEU A 145 -2.44 -5.20 -5.87
N PHE A 146 -3.43 -5.76 -6.57
CA PHE A 146 -4.30 -6.78 -5.99
C PHE A 146 -3.50 -7.99 -5.48
N GLY A 147 -2.46 -8.41 -6.21
CA GLY A 147 -1.53 -9.44 -5.78
C GLY A 147 -0.73 -9.07 -4.52
N CYS A 148 -0.29 -7.82 -4.39
CA CYS A 148 0.37 -7.34 -3.17
C CYS A 148 -0.59 -7.30 -1.97
N TRP A 149 -1.88 -7.15 -2.22
CA TRP A 149 -2.94 -7.03 -1.22
C TRP A 149 -3.77 -8.31 -1.04
N ALA A 150 -3.21 -9.46 -1.43
CA ALA A 150 -3.92 -10.74 -1.49
C ALA A 150 -4.66 -11.10 -0.18
N ASP A 151 -4.11 -10.74 0.98
CA ASP A 151 -4.67 -10.97 2.31
C ASP A 151 -6.11 -10.44 2.48
N PHE A 152 -6.51 -9.39 1.76
CA PHE A 152 -7.88 -8.85 1.78
C PHE A 152 -8.52 -8.76 0.40
N ALA A 153 -7.74 -8.76 -0.68
CA ALA A 153 -8.27 -8.79 -2.04
C ALA A 153 -8.99 -10.11 -2.36
N ASN A 154 -8.48 -11.25 -1.85
CA ASN A 154 -9.05 -12.58 -2.10
C ASN A 154 -10.47 -12.75 -1.53
N ASP A 155 -10.78 -12.04 -0.44
CA ASP A 155 -12.11 -12.09 0.17
C ASP A 155 -13.17 -11.32 -0.63
N ASN A 156 -12.77 -10.50 -1.62
CA ASN A 156 -13.69 -9.72 -2.43
C ASN A 156 -14.02 -10.46 -3.74
N ALA A 157 -15.26 -10.95 -3.85
CA ALA A 157 -15.73 -11.69 -5.03
C ALA A 157 -15.59 -10.92 -6.35
N GLN A 158 -15.79 -9.60 -6.34
CA GLN A 158 -15.65 -8.79 -7.55
C GLN A 158 -14.20 -8.69 -8.01
N ILE A 159 -13.25 -8.60 -7.07
CA ILE A 159 -11.82 -8.58 -7.38
C ILE A 159 -11.37 -9.96 -7.88
N ARG A 160 -11.81 -11.05 -7.25
CA ARG A 160 -11.53 -12.41 -7.74
C ARG A 160 -12.05 -12.63 -9.16
N TYR A 161 -13.29 -12.23 -9.44
CA TYR A 161 -13.87 -12.33 -10.78
C TYR A 161 -13.06 -11.53 -11.80
N LEU A 162 -12.67 -10.31 -11.45
CA LEU A 162 -11.87 -9.44 -12.30
C LEU A 162 -10.51 -10.07 -12.64
N ILE A 163 -9.78 -10.60 -11.65
CA ILE A 163 -8.51 -11.31 -11.86
C ILE A 163 -8.72 -12.54 -12.75
N LEU A 164 -9.76 -13.34 -12.52
CA LEU A 164 -10.06 -14.51 -13.35
C LEU A 164 -10.34 -14.10 -14.80
N SER A 165 -11.07 -13.01 -15.00
CA SER A 165 -11.40 -12.51 -16.33
C SER A 165 -10.19 -11.95 -17.10
N SER A 166 -9.15 -11.47 -16.41
CA SER A 166 -7.94 -10.98 -17.07
C SER A 166 -7.00 -12.10 -17.53
N LEU A 167 -7.12 -13.32 -16.98
CA LEU A 167 -6.30 -14.47 -17.41
C LEU A 167 -6.54 -14.90 -18.85
N VAL A 168 -7.68 -14.53 -19.43
CA VAL A 168 -8.02 -14.79 -20.84
C VAL A 168 -7.86 -13.53 -21.71
N SER A 169 -7.22 -12.48 -21.19
CA SER A 169 -6.96 -11.25 -21.92
C SER A 169 -5.97 -11.49 -23.07
N THR A 170 -6.19 -10.81 -24.19
CA THR A 170 -5.27 -10.84 -25.35
C THR A 170 -4.08 -9.89 -25.20
N HIS A 171 -3.97 -9.18 -24.07
CA HIS A 171 -2.88 -8.25 -23.80
C HIS A 171 -1.82 -8.92 -22.92
N ASP A 172 -0.63 -9.15 -23.47
CA ASP A 172 0.47 -9.86 -22.78
C ASP A 172 0.79 -9.26 -21.39
N CYS A 173 0.74 -7.93 -21.25
CA CYS A 173 1.00 -7.24 -19.98
C CYS A 173 0.00 -7.59 -18.86
N GLU A 174 -1.19 -8.08 -19.18
CA GLU A 174 -2.23 -8.45 -18.21
C GLU A 174 -2.17 -9.93 -17.80
N VAL A 175 -1.39 -10.76 -18.51
CA VAL A 175 -1.33 -12.22 -18.34
C VAL A 175 -0.02 -12.69 -17.68
N THR A 176 0.98 -11.81 -17.55
CA THR A 176 2.28 -12.04 -16.88
C THR A 176 2.23 -11.87 -15.36
#